data_AF-A0A3N9X7S0-F1
#
_entry.id   AF-A0A3N9X7S0-F1
#
_cell.length_a   1.000
_cell.length_b   1.000
_cell.length_c   1.000
_cell.angle_alpha   90.00
_cell.angle_beta   90.00
_cell.angle_gamma   90.00
#
_symmetry.space_group_name_H-M   'P 1'
#
loop_
_entity.id
_entity.type
_entity.pdbx_description
1 polymer ?
#
loop_
_entity_poly.entity_id
_entity_poly.type
_entity_poly.pdbx_seq_one_letter_code
_entity_poly.pdbx_strand_id
1 'polypeptide(L)'
;MHVDHSEVDRRTLLRAGLGAATVAVVGSELAFPGAAQAAPGTDLDWIISCDEWAARPPKDPLSVSAIATNKIIVHHMAFPNVTDYSREQAVKLAHDCQDLHMDGNGWSDTGQHFTVSRGGYVLEGRRGSLERLEAGDRQMISAHCPGENGRAIGIENEGTYVTETPPEALTDSLVKLCVAICRQYGLHAHDIFGHWDFRTTQCPGAAFYRQFPELRRRVHAALGTKLGDVPARRWPDLWRFVNSPSVRVVQHLLAHRGYPVTVSGTFDAATVAAVQDWQARNGIAVDVDATLTTPTWETLAPELDQHAAGAPVTAVQEILATKGYAVTVTGAYDHATRRAVQDLQALHGLPRNGKLSTSTWCTVVGGSVRESFRHR
;
A
#
# COMPACT_ATOMS: atom_id res chain seq x y z
N MET A 1 28.01 53.13 10.84
CA MET A 1 28.81 52.20 11.66
C MET A 1 28.50 50.81 11.15
N HIS A 2 29.29 50.36 10.17
CA HIS A 2 29.15 49.06 9.50
C HIS A 2 29.75 47.98 10.39
N VAL A 3 29.07 46.84 10.49
CA VAL A 3 29.62 45.60 11.05
C VAL A 3 29.77 44.62 9.89
N ASP A 4 31.00 44.16 9.75
CA ASP A 4 31.56 43.41 8.65
C ASP A 4 31.27 41.91 8.80
N HIS A 5 30.90 41.26 7.69
CA HIS A 5 30.72 39.82 7.59
C HIS A 5 31.99 39.23 7.00
N SER A 6 32.74 38.43 7.77
CA SER A 6 33.87 37.66 7.24
C SER A 6 33.45 36.25 6.87
N GLU A 7 33.41 36.01 5.56
CA GLU A 7 33.57 34.71 4.92
C GLU A 7 34.87 34.04 5.40
N VAL A 8 34.83 32.74 5.66
CA VAL A 8 36.04 31.92 5.66
C VAL A 8 35.89 30.80 4.64
N ASP A 9 36.92 30.79 3.81
CA ASP A 9 37.11 30.18 2.52
C ASP A 9 37.33 28.65 2.58
N ARG A 10 37.02 28.02 1.45
CA ARG A 10 37.29 26.62 1.14
C ARG A 10 38.76 26.48 0.73
N ARG A 11 39.58 25.70 1.44
CA ARG A 11 40.67 24.89 0.86
C ARG A 11 41.42 24.00 1.86
N THR A 12 41.42 22.70 1.55
CA THR A 12 42.61 21.83 1.48
C THR A 12 43.10 21.06 2.73
N LEU A 13 42.72 19.77 2.71
CA LEU A 13 43.55 18.54 2.84
C LEU A 13 44.52 18.34 4.03
N LEU A 14 44.22 17.23 4.73
CA LEU A 14 45.09 16.09 5.09
C LEU A 14 46.47 16.36 5.73
N ARG A 15 46.60 15.97 7.00
CA ARG A 15 47.73 15.14 7.47
C ARG A 15 47.28 14.12 8.52
N ALA A 16 47.66 12.88 8.25
CA ALA A 16 47.49 11.70 9.09
C ALA A 16 48.41 11.73 10.32
N GLY A 17 47.96 11.08 11.39
CA GLY A 17 48.78 10.67 12.52
C GLY A 17 48.29 9.31 13.03
N LEU A 18 49.04 8.25 12.73
CA LEU A 18 48.81 6.90 13.21
C LEU A 18 48.97 6.85 14.74
N GLY A 19 47.97 6.27 15.42
CA GLY A 19 48.10 5.76 16.79
C GLY A 19 47.44 4.39 16.84
N ALA A 20 48.24 3.33 16.80
CA ALA A 20 47.78 1.96 16.84
C ALA A 20 47.33 1.60 18.27
N ALA A 21 46.03 1.34 18.44
CA ALA A 21 45.50 0.58 19.55
C ALA A 21 44.68 -0.58 18.97
N THR A 22 45.26 -1.78 18.98
CA THR A 22 44.60 -3.02 18.59
C THR A 22 43.57 -3.39 19.66
N VAL A 23 42.32 -3.01 19.45
CA VAL A 23 41.17 -3.61 20.14
C VAL A 23 40.66 -4.73 19.26
N ALA A 24 40.84 -5.97 19.71
CA ALA A 24 40.23 -7.15 19.09
C ALA A 24 38.71 -7.10 19.34
N VAL A 25 37.97 -6.48 18.41
CA VAL A 25 36.52 -6.64 18.33
C VAL A 25 36.26 -7.93 17.56
N VAL A 26 35.70 -8.92 18.23
CA VAL A 26 35.12 -10.11 17.61
C VAL A 26 34.01 -9.61 16.69
N GLY A 27 34.28 -9.59 15.39
CA GLY A 27 33.34 -9.15 14.37
C GLY A 27 32.19 -10.14 14.24
N SER A 28 31.10 -9.92 14.95
CA SER A 28 29.79 -10.28 14.43
C SER A 28 29.50 -9.33 13.27
N GLU A 29 29.63 -9.81 12.04
CA GLU A 29 29.21 -9.08 10.85
C GLU A 29 27.74 -8.65 11.04
N LEU A 30 27.55 -7.36 11.31
CA LEU A 30 26.27 -6.71 11.11
C LEU A 30 26.05 -6.72 9.59
N ALA A 31 25.33 -7.73 9.12
CA ALA A 31 24.80 -7.77 7.78
C ALA A 31 23.80 -6.60 7.65
N PHE A 32 24.29 -5.45 7.19
CA PHE A 32 23.42 -4.44 6.63
C PHE A 32 22.75 -5.06 5.41
N PRO A 33 21.41 -4.97 5.27
CA PRO A 33 20.76 -5.40 4.04
C PRO A 33 21.42 -4.64 2.88
N GLY A 34 22.08 -5.38 2.00
CA GLY A 34 22.73 -4.82 0.83
C GLY A 34 21.72 -4.02 0.02
N ALA A 35 22.15 -2.87 -0.50
CA ALA A 35 21.37 -2.14 -1.49
C ALA A 35 20.99 -3.13 -2.61
N ALA A 36 19.70 -3.26 -2.88
CA ALA A 36 19.22 -4.11 -3.96
C ALA A 36 19.90 -3.66 -5.26
N GLN A 37 20.76 -4.51 -5.82
CA GLN A 37 21.24 -4.34 -7.18
C GLN A 37 20.05 -4.57 -8.09
N ALA A 38 19.59 -3.52 -8.79
CA ALA A 38 18.63 -3.64 -9.88
C ALA A 38 19.10 -4.75 -10.83
N ALA A 39 18.21 -5.69 -11.14
CA ALA A 39 18.51 -6.70 -12.15
C ALA A 39 18.81 -6.00 -13.47
N PRO A 40 19.95 -6.26 -14.14
CA PRO A 40 20.23 -5.65 -15.42
C PRO A 40 19.16 -6.06 -16.44
N GLY A 41 18.50 -5.07 -17.04
CA GLY A 41 17.62 -5.24 -18.20
C GLY A 41 16.16 -5.59 -17.90
N THR A 42 15.48 -4.86 -17.01
CA THR A 42 14.01 -4.82 -17.10
C THR A 42 13.66 -4.00 -18.34
N ASP A 43 13.27 -4.67 -19.42
CA ASP A 43 12.67 -4.02 -20.59
C ASP A 43 11.34 -3.36 -20.16
N LEU A 44 11.33 -2.03 -20.17
CA LEU A 44 10.20 -1.18 -19.82
C LEU A 44 9.66 -0.39 -21.02
N ASP A 45 10.09 -0.71 -22.25
CA ASP A 45 9.73 0.01 -23.49
C ASP A 45 8.23 -0.07 -23.83
N TRP A 46 7.49 -0.93 -23.12
CA TRP A 46 6.04 -1.06 -23.21
C TRP A 46 5.27 -0.05 -22.33
N ILE A 47 5.96 0.74 -21.51
CA ILE A 47 5.37 1.85 -20.74
C ILE A 47 5.48 3.12 -21.59
N ILE A 48 4.34 3.72 -21.93
CA ILE A 48 4.29 4.99 -22.65
C ILE A 48 4.74 6.11 -21.71
N SER A 49 5.92 6.66 -21.95
CA SER A 49 6.51 7.74 -21.14
C SER A 49 5.73 9.05 -21.25
N CYS A 50 5.95 9.96 -20.29
CA CYS A 50 5.42 11.33 -20.33
C CYS A 50 5.78 12.07 -21.62
N ASP A 51 6.93 11.76 -22.23
CA ASP A 51 7.32 12.40 -23.49
C ASP A 51 6.57 11.81 -24.69
N GLU A 52 6.34 10.49 -24.71
CA GLU A 52 5.60 9.82 -25.79
C GLU A 52 4.11 10.17 -25.84
N TRP A 53 3.47 10.41 -24.69
CA TRP A 53 2.10 10.90 -24.65
C TRP A 53 2.01 12.44 -24.62
N ALA A 54 3.14 13.15 -24.75
CA ALA A 54 3.21 14.61 -24.81
C ALA A 54 2.64 15.32 -23.56
N ALA A 55 3.02 14.84 -22.38
CA ALA A 55 2.68 15.43 -21.10
C ALA A 55 3.11 16.90 -20.98
N ARG A 56 2.24 17.73 -20.42
CA ARG A 56 2.62 19.10 -20.03
C ARG A 56 3.75 19.05 -18.97
N PRO A 57 4.62 20.07 -18.93
CA PRO A 57 5.62 20.16 -17.87
C PRO A 57 4.94 20.33 -16.49
N PRO A 58 5.54 19.79 -15.41
CA PRO A 58 5.06 20.04 -14.06
C PRO A 58 4.99 21.54 -13.72
N LYS A 59 4.00 21.96 -12.92
CA LYS A 59 3.87 23.35 -12.43
C LYS A 59 4.98 23.74 -11.46
N ASP A 60 5.46 22.77 -10.66
CA ASP A 60 6.51 22.96 -9.67
C ASP A 60 7.58 21.87 -9.78
N PRO A 61 8.80 22.09 -9.26
CA PRO A 61 9.81 21.05 -9.16
C PRO A 61 9.32 19.81 -8.42
N LEU A 62 9.48 18.64 -9.04
CA LEU A 62 9.19 17.35 -8.42
C LEU A 62 10.40 16.83 -7.64
N SER A 63 10.14 16.01 -6.61
CA SER A 63 11.20 15.50 -5.72
C SER A 63 11.25 13.97 -5.73
N VAL A 64 12.46 13.42 -5.67
CA VAL A 64 12.70 12.00 -5.41
C VAL A 64 12.57 11.74 -3.91
N SER A 65 11.93 10.64 -3.52
CA SER A 65 11.79 10.30 -2.12
C SER A 65 13.11 9.85 -1.51
N ALA A 66 13.42 10.32 -0.30
CA ALA A 66 14.51 9.78 0.51
C ALA A 66 14.15 8.43 1.16
N ILE A 67 12.85 8.15 1.29
CA ILE A 67 12.31 6.94 1.94
C ILE A 67 12.31 5.79 0.94
N ALA A 68 12.67 4.59 1.39
CA ALA A 68 12.60 3.40 0.56
C ALA A 68 11.15 3.09 0.16
N THR A 69 10.95 2.77 -1.12
CA THR A 69 9.69 2.24 -1.63
C THR A 69 9.42 0.88 -0.98
N ASN A 70 8.21 0.68 -0.44
CA ASN A 70 7.90 -0.52 0.34
C ASN A 70 6.54 -1.17 0.00
N LYS A 71 5.75 -0.58 -0.92
CA LYS A 71 4.46 -1.14 -1.32
C LYS A 71 3.97 -0.59 -2.66
N ILE A 72 2.97 -1.27 -3.21
CA ILE A 72 2.16 -0.81 -4.34
C ILE A 72 0.76 -0.52 -3.82
N ILE A 73 0.20 0.64 -4.19
CA ILE A 73 -1.20 0.98 -3.93
C ILE A 73 -1.93 1.07 -5.26
N VAL A 74 -2.90 0.19 -5.44
CA VAL A 74 -3.74 0.11 -6.63
C VAL A 74 -4.99 0.96 -6.44
N HIS A 75 -5.28 1.77 -7.45
CA HIS A 75 -6.39 2.72 -7.51
C HIS A 75 -7.28 2.46 -8.71
N HIS A 76 -8.54 2.88 -8.62
CA HIS A 76 -9.36 3.19 -9.79
C HIS A 76 -9.27 4.70 -10.05
N MET A 77 -9.45 5.14 -11.29
CA MET A 77 -9.37 6.57 -11.63
C MET A 77 -10.65 7.36 -11.36
N ALA A 78 -11.78 6.69 -11.11
CA ALA A 78 -13.11 7.30 -11.03
C ALA A 78 -13.58 7.99 -12.33
N PHE A 79 -12.99 7.61 -13.46
CA PHE A 79 -13.49 7.97 -14.79
C PHE A 79 -14.53 6.94 -15.28
N PRO A 80 -15.41 7.29 -16.24
CA PRO A 80 -16.34 6.34 -16.82
C PRO A 80 -15.66 5.09 -17.39
N ASN A 81 -16.33 3.94 -17.27
CA ASN A 81 -15.90 2.70 -17.90
C ASN A 81 -16.20 2.76 -19.41
N VAL A 82 -15.25 3.23 -20.22
CA VAL A 82 -15.40 3.32 -21.68
C VAL A 82 -15.25 1.95 -22.37
N THR A 83 -15.70 1.86 -23.62
CA THR A 83 -15.54 0.68 -24.49
C THR A 83 -14.57 0.92 -25.65
N ASP A 84 -13.96 2.11 -25.70
CA ASP A 84 -12.81 2.36 -26.57
C ASP A 84 -11.55 1.86 -25.87
N TYR A 85 -10.93 0.84 -26.44
CA TYR A 85 -9.75 0.17 -25.89
C TYR A 85 -8.47 0.57 -26.61
N SER A 86 -8.49 1.64 -27.41
CA SER A 86 -7.37 2.08 -28.23
C SER A 86 -6.24 2.74 -27.43
N ARG A 87 -5.06 2.85 -28.05
CA ARG A 87 -3.94 3.61 -27.49
C ARG A 87 -4.29 5.10 -27.40
N GLU A 88 -5.05 5.60 -28.37
CA GLU A 88 -5.50 6.99 -28.45
C GLU A 88 -6.40 7.34 -27.25
N GLN A 89 -7.32 6.45 -26.88
CA GLN A 89 -8.14 6.62 -25.68
C GLN A 89 -7.28 6.61 -24.39
N ALA A 90 -6.27 5.75 -24.31
CA ALA A 90 -5.37 5.71 -23.17
C ALA A 90 -4.55 7.01 -23.00
N VAL A 91 -4.06 7.57 -24.11
CA VAL A 91 -3.36 8.87 -24.12
C VAL A 91 -4.33 10.01 -23.77
N LYS A 92 -5.56 9.98 -24.32
CA LYS A 92 -6.58 10.96 -23.96
C LYS A 92 -6.89 10.94 -22.46
N LEU A 93 -7.04 9.77 -21.87
CA LEU A 93 -7.24 9.61 -20.43
C LEU A 93 -6.09 10.20 -19.61
N ALA A 94 -4.84 10.02 -20.04
CA ALA A 94 -3.68 10.61 -19.37
C ALA A 94 -3.73 12.15 -19.39
N HIS A 95 -4.12 12.75 -20.52
CA HIS A 95 -4.37 14.20 -20.60
C HIS A 95 -5.52 14.64 -19.71
N ASP A 96 -6.68 13.98 -19.77
CA ASP A 96 -7.84 14.31 -18.94
C ASP A 96 -7.49 14.25 -17.43
N CYS A 97 -6.68 13.26 -17.03
CA CYS A 97 -6.19 13.11 -15.67
C CYS A 97 -5.19 14.22 -15.29
N GLN A 98 -4.27 14.57 -16.20
CA GLN A 98 -3.31 15.66 -15.97
C GLN A 98 -4.02 17.01 -15.84
N ASP A 99 -5.03 17.27 -16.66
CA ASP A 99 -5.86 18.47 -16.60
C ASP A 99 -6.63 18.56 -15.28
N LEU A 100 -7.30 17.47 -14.88
CA LEU A 100 -7.99 17.42 -13.59
C LEU A 100 -7.03 17.66 -12.42
N HIS A 101 -5.87 17.00 -12.41
CA HIS A 101 -4.93 17.10 -11.29
C HIS A 101 -4.23 18.46 -11.23
N MET A 102 -3.76 18.98 -12.35
CA MET A 102 -3.03 20.24 -12.36
C MET A 102 -3.97 21.44 -12.27
N ASP A 103 -5.07 21.46 -13.04
CA ASP A 103 -5.93 22.63 -13.16
C ASP A 103 -7.13 22.57 -12.22
N GLY A 104 -7.65 21.38 -11.94
CA GLY A 104 -8.72 21.17 -10.96
C GLY A 104 -8.21 21.12 -9.52
N ASN A 105 -7.26 20.23 -9.22
CA ASN A 105 -6.76 20.02 -7.85
C ASN A 105 -5.61 20.95 -7.46
N GLY A 106 -4.99 21.64 -8.43
CA GLY A 106 -3.85 22.52 -8.19
C GLY A 106 -2.54 21.78 -7.87
N TRP A 107 -2.42 20.50 -8.25
CA TRP A 107 -1.20 19.72 -8.04
C TRP A 107 -0.11 20.07 -9.05
N SER A 108 1.14 19.81 -8.70
CA SER A 108 2.29 20.10 -9.56
C SER A 108 2.33 19.24 -10.82
N ASP A 109 1.76 18.04 -10.79
CA ASP A 109 1.62 17.08 -11.89
C ASP A 109 0.54 16.05 -11.51
N THR A 110 0.30 15.04 -12.34
CA THR A 110 -0.57 13.90 -11.99
C THR A 110 -0.16 13.27 -10.64
N GLY A 111 -1.15 12.73 -9.92
CA GLY A 111 -0.97 12.26 -8.55
C GLY A 111 -0.36 10.86 -8.44
N GLN A 112 -0.47 10.04 -9.47
CA GLN A 112 -0.03 8.66 -9.53
C GLN A 112 1.30 8.50 -10.25
N HIS A 113 1.99 7.38 -10.04
CA HIS A 113 3.23 7.09 -10.77
C HIS A 113 2.92 6.52 -12.15
N PHE A 114 1.94 5.63 -12.22
CA PHE A 114 1.57 4.94 -13.45
C PHE A 114 0.06 4.84 -13.61
N THR A 115 -0.38 4.75 -14.85
CA THR A 115 -1.78 4.53 -15.23
C THR A 115 -1.88 3.27 -16.09
N VAL A 116 -2.92 2.46 -15.90
CA VAL A 116 -3.25 1.32 -16.76
C VAL A 116 -4.63 1.56 -17.36
N SER A 117 -4.70 1.68 -18.68
CA SER A 117 -5.96 1.85 -19.40
C SER A 117 -6.76 0.56 -19.48
N ARG A 118 -8.05 0.67 -19.79
CA ARG A 118 -8.94 -0.47 -20.05
C ARG A 118 -8.49 -1.32 -21.24
N GLY A 119 -7.77 -0.73 -22.19
CA GLY A 119 -7.14 -1.44 -23.30
C GLY A 119 -5.82 -2.15 -22.93
N GLY A 120 -5.33 -2.00 -21.71
CA GLY A 120 -4.07 -2.59 -21.25
C GLY A 120 -2.83 -1.77 -21.60
N TYR A 121 -2.97 -0.51 -22.01
CA TYR A 121 -1.82 0.38 -22.19
C TYR A 121 -1.37 0.91 -20.83
N VAL A 122 -0.06 0.83 -20.57
CA VAL A 122 0.54 1.40 -19.37
C VAL A 122 1.23 2.69 -19.71
N LEU A 123 0.95 3.73 -18.93
CA LEU A 123 1.48 5.07 -19.14
C LEU A 123 2.17 5.55 -17.86
N GLU A 124 3.29 6.23 -18.03
CA GLU A 124 3.87 7.07 -16.98
C GLU A 124 2.87 8.18 -16.63
N GLY A 125 2.57 8.33 -15.34
CA GLY A 125 1.75 9.42 -14.83
C GLY A 125 2.65 10.58 -14.41
N ARG A 126 3.09 10.58 -13.16
CA ARG A 126 3.94 11.63 -12.60
C ARG A 126 5.31 11.56 -13.24
N ARG A 127 5.75 12.66 -13.86
CA ARG A 127 7.00 12.75 -14.60
C ARG A 127 8.20 12.32 -13.75
N GLY A 128 9.06 11.50 -14.36
CA GLY A 128 10.24 10.90 -13.74
C GLY A 128 9.96 9.54 -13.10
N SER A 129 8.70 9.10 -13.00
CA SER A 129 8.38 7.80 -12.40
C SER A 129 8.95 6.63 -13.21
N LEU A 130 8.99 6.73 -14.55
CA LEU A 130 9.58 5.70 -15.39
C LEU A 130 11.10 5.63 -15.20
N GLU A 131 11.79 6.77 -15.24
CA GLU A 131 13.24 6.87 -14.95
C GLU A 131 13.58 6.30 -13.56
N ARG A 132 12.75 6.62 -12.55
CA ARG A 132 12.95 6.09 -11.18
C ARG A 132 12.69 4.59 -11.08
N LEU A 133 11.77 4.05 -11.89
CA LEU A 133 11.56 2.61 -12.00
C LEU A 133 12.71 1.94 -12.75
N GLU A 134 13.37 2.57 -13.71
CA GLU A 134 14.58 2.03 -14.34
C GLU A 134 15.78 2.02 -13.38
N ALA A 135 15.91 3.06 -12.55
CA ALA A 135 16.98 3.19 -11.56
C ALA A 135 16.82 2.22 -10.38
N GLY A 136 15.60 2.00 -9.90
CA GLY A 136 15.25 1.00 -8.89
C GLY A 136 15.66 1.26 -7.44
N ASP A 137 16.18 2.43 -7.16
CA ASP A 137 16.66 2.83 -5.85
C ASP A 137 15.58 3.60 -5.07
N ARG A 138 14.93 4.60 -5.68
CA ARG A 138 13.91 5.45 -5.02
C ARG A 138 12.84 5.93 -5.99
N GLN A 139 11.60 5.98 -5.53
CA GLN A 139 10.47 6.55 -6.29
C GLN A 139 10.43 8.08 -6.30
N MET A 140 9.66 8.65 -7.22
CA MET A 140 9.20 10.04 -7.12
C MET A 140 8.24 10.20 -5.93
N ILE A 141 8.22 11.37 -5.30
CA ILE A 141 7.14 11.74 -4.36
C ILE A 141 5.91 12.09 -5.19
N SER A 142 4.81 11.41 -4.89
CA SER A 142 3.55 11.49 -5.62
C SER A 142 2.44 12.18 -4.81
N ALA A 143 1.19 12.15 -5.26
CA ALA A 143 0.04 12.76 -4.57
C ALA A 143 -1.17 11.81 -4.39
N HIS A 144 -1.04 10.52 -4.73
CA HIS A 144 -2.17 9.59 -4.82
C HIS A 144 -2.73 9.12 -3.46
N CYS A 145 -1.94 9.14 -2.38
CA CYS A 145 -2.34 8.64 -1.07
C CYS A 145 -1.57 9.37 0.04
N PRO A 146 -2.12 10.43 0.64
CA PRO A 146 -1.41 11.19 1.67
C PRO A 146 -0.98 10.31 2.85
N GLY A 147 0.24 10.54 3.34
CA GLY A 147 0.96 9.64 4.25
C GLY A 147 1.83 8.63 3.50
N GLU A 148 1.35 8.07 2.40
CA GLU A 148 2.04 7.00 1.64
C GLU A 148 2.83 7.51 0.41
N ASN A 149 2.60 8.76 -0.02
CA ASN A 149 3.12 9.35 -1.26
C ASN A 149 4.65 9.23 -1.48
N GLY A 150 5.44 9.12 -0.42
CA GLY A 150 6.90 8.96 -0.49
C GLY A 150 7.41 7.53 -0.30
N ARG A 151 6.53 6.55 -0.06
CA ARG A 151 6.90 5.14 0.21
C ARG A 151 6.13 4.11 -0.60
N ALA A 152 5.04 4.51 -1.25
CA ALA A 152 4.22 3.64 -2.07
C ALA A 152 4.22 4.06 -3.54
N ILE A 153 4.25 3.08 -4.45
CA ILE A 153 3.94 3.31 -5.87
C ILE A 153 2.43 3.24 -6.06
N GLY A 154 1.81 4.38 -6.36
CA GLY A 154 0.42 4.47 -6.82
C GLY A 154 0.25 4.12 -8.30
N ILE A 155 -0.64 3.16 -8.57
CA ILE A 155 -1.06 2.77 -9.92
C ILE A 155 -2.55 3.05 -10.09
N GLU A 156 -2.90 3.94 -11.00
CA GLU A 156 -4.28 4.26 -11.36
C GLU A 156 -4.79 3.35 -12.47
N ASN A 157 -6.00 2.82 -12.34
CA ASN A 157 -6.61 1.93 -13.32
C ASN A 157 -7.86 2.60 -13.88
N GLU A 158 -7.91 2.78 -15.19
CA GLU A 158 -9.03 3.48 -15.86
C GLU A 158 -10.36 2.84 -15.50
N GLY A 159 -11.28 3.62 -14.92
CA GLY A 159 -12.60 3.16 -14.49
C GLY A 159 -12.90 3.43 -13.01
N THR A 160 -14.02 2.87 -12.53
CA THR A 160 -14.50 3.04 -11.14
C THR A 160 -14.69 1.73 -10.37
N TYR A 161 -15.04 0.64 -11.04
CA TYR A 161 -15.04 -0.74 -10.51
C TYR A 161 -15.67 -1.02 -9.13
N VAL A 162 -16.69 -0.25 -8.73
CA VAL A 162 -17.45 -0.51 -7.50
C VAL A 162 -18.31 -1.76 -7.66
N THR A 163 -19.02 -1.88 -8.79
CA THR A 163 -19.92 -3.00 -9.13
C THR A 163 -19.43 -3.86 -10.30
N GLU A 164 -18.53 -3.33 -11.10
CA GLU A 164 -17.96 -4.00 -12.28
C GLU A 164 -16.48 -4.31 -12.05
N THR A 165 -15.94 -5.29 -12.77
CA THR A 165 -14.52 -5.64 -12.69
C THR A 165 -13.74 -5.08 -13.88
N PRO A 166 -12.43 -4.78 -13.73
CA PRO A 166 -11.60 -4.38 -14.85
C PRO A 166 -11.55 -5.43 -15.97
N PRO A 167 -11.41 -5.00 -17.24
CA PRO A 167 -11.22 -5.92 -18.36
C PRO A 167 -9.90 -6.68 -18.23
N GLU A 168 -9.83 -7.86 -18.84
CA GLU A 168 -8.67 -8.75 -18.72
C GLU A 168 -7.38 -8.08 -19.18
N ALA A 169 -7.40 -7.36 -20.31
CA ALA A 169 -6.25 -6.60 -20.83
C ALA A 169 -5.67 -5.61 -19.80
N LEU A 170 -6.52 -4.90 -19.05
CA LEU A 170 -6.09 -4.02 -17.96
C LEU A 170 -5.46 -4.85 -16.83
N THR A 171 -6.10 -5.93 -16.40
CA THR A 171 -5.56 -6.76 -15.31
C THR A 171 -4.24 -7.45 -15.67
N ASP A 172 -4.05 -7.82 -16.93
CA ASP A 172 -2.81 -8.43 -17.46
C ASP A 172 -1.65 -7.43 -17.42
N SER A 173 -1.89 -6.23 -17.90
CA SER A 173 -0.90 -5.15 -17.86
C SER A 173 -0.61 -4.67 -16.44
N LEU A 174 -1.62 -4.65 -15.55
CA LEU A 174 -1.40 -4.39 -14.14
C LEU A 174 -0.51 -5.45 -13.49
N VAL A 175 -0.73 -6.74 -13.78
CA VAL A 175 0.16 -7.82 -13.30
C VAL A 175 1.58 -7.60 -13.82
N LYS A 176 1.75 -7.32 -15.12
CA LYS A 176 3.06 -7.06 -15.73
C LYS A 176 3.79 -5.90 -15.04
N LEU A 177 3.07 -4.79 -14.80
CA LEU A 177 3.60 -3.62 -14.12
C LEU A 177 3.96 -3.90 -12.65
N CYS A 178 3.08 -4.56 -11.91
CA CYS A 178 3.37 -4.96 -10.52
C CYS A 178 4.62 -5.86 -10.44
N VAL A 179 4.80 -6.80 -11.38
CA VAL A 179 6.00 -7.66 -11.43
C VAL A 179 7.26 -6.83 -11.67
N ALA A 180 7.24 -5.88 -12.61
CA ALA A 180 8.36 -5.00 -12.87
C ALA A 180 8.74 -4.16 -11.64
N ILE A 181 7.74 -3.53 -11.00
CA ILE A 181 7.92 -2.74 -9.77
C ILE A 181 8.47 -3.62 -8.63
N CYS A 182 7.92 -4.82 -8.45
CA CYS A 182 8.39 -5.77 -7.44
C CYS A 182 9.85 -6.16 -7.64
N ARG A 183 10.25 -6.52 -8.87
CA ARG A 183 11.64 -6.87 -9.19
C ARG A 183 12.58 -5.71 -8.95
N GLN A 184 12.16 -4.51 -9.32
CA GLN A 184 13.04 -3.37 -9.25
C GLN A 184 13.26 -2.88 -7.81
N TYR A 185 12.18 -2.73 -7.04
CA TYR A 185 12.27 -2.19 -5.68
C TYR A 185 12.41 -3.28 -4.60
N GLY A 186 12.56 -4.55 -4.98
CA GLY A 186 12.65 -5.68 -4.05
C GLY A 186 11.36 -5.92 -3.25
N LEU A 187 10.20 -5.60 -3.84
CA LEU A 187 8.90 -5.84 -3.23
C LEU A 187 8.39 -7.25 -3.55
N HIS A 188 7.38 -7.67 -2.81
CA HIS A 188 6.73 -8.96 -3.03
C HIS A 188 5.27 -8.78 -3.42
N ALA A 189 4.67 -9.84 -3.95
CA ALA A 189 3.24 -9.84 -4.28
C ALA A 189 2.34 -9.59 -3.07
N HIS A 190 2.80 -9.84 -1.84
CA HIS A 190 2.07 -9.52 -0.62
C HIS A 190 2.10 -8.03 -0.23
N ASP A 191 2.95 -7.21 -0.87
CA ASP A 191 3.06 -5.77 -0.65
C ASP A 191 2.15 -4.93 -1.57
N ILE A 192 1.18 -5.57 -2.23
CA ILE A 192 0.18 -4.94 -3.08
C ILE A 192 -1.09 -4.67 -2.26
N PHE A 193 -1.51 -3.42 -2.14
CA PHE A 193 -2.65 -2.97 -1.35
C PHE A 193 -3.57 -2.06 -2.16
N GLY A 194 -4.78 -1.81 -1.66
CA GLY A 194 -5.76 -0.93 -2.27
C GLY A 194 -5.78 0.43 -1.59
N HIS A 195 -6.23 1.47 -2.29
CA HIS A 195 -6.26 2.82 -1.72
C HIS A 195 -7.02 2.90 -0.39
N TRP A 196 -8.18 2.26 -0.30
CA TRP A 196 -8.97 2.28 0.93
C TRP A 196 -8.30 1.61 2.14
N ASP A 197 -7.17 0.90 1.97
CA ASP A 197 -6.48 0.28 3.10
C ASP A 197 -5.80 1.40 3.93
N PHE A 198 -5.54 2.55 3.30
CA PHE A 198 -4.86 3.71 3.88
C PHE A 198 -5.66 5.02 3.84
N ARG A 199 -6.78 5.08 3.10
CA ARG A 199 -7.62 6.28 2.94
C ARG A 199 -9.11 5.99 3.08
N THR A 200 -9.90 6.94 3.55
CA THR A 200 -11.37 6.86 3.53
C THR A 200 -11.86 7.19 2.12
N THR A 201 -12.06 6.14 1.31
CA THR A 201 -12.47 6.24 -0.10
C THR A 201 -13.16 4.95 -0.55
N GLN A 202 -13.90 5.00 -1.65
CA GLN A 202 -14.41 3.80 -2.32
C GLN A 202 -13.36 3.13 -3.22
N CYS A 203 -12.26 3.83 -3.52
CA CYS A 203 -11.16 3.35 -4.37
C CYS A 203 -10.41 2.18 -3.71
N PRO A 204 -10.11 1.08 -4.44
CA PRO A 204 -10.19 0.87 -5.89
C PRO A 204 -11.52 0.30 -6.40
N GLY A 205 -12.57 0.31 -5.57
CA GLY A 205 -13.89 -0.24 -5.89
C GLY A 205 -14.04 -1.65 -5.39
N ALA A 206 -15.20 -1.99 -4.81
CA ALA A 206 -15.39 -3.27 -4.14
C ALA A 206 -15.31 -4.48 -5.07
N ALA A 207 -15.77 -4.36 -6.32
CA ALA A 207 -15.63 -5.42 -7.31
C ALA A 207 -14.17 -5.64 -7.72
N PHE A 208 -13.39 -4.57 -7.94
CA PHE A 208 -11.96 -4.71 -8.23
C PHE A 208 -11.16 -5.21 -7.02
N TYR A 209 -11.41 -4.69 -5.83
CA TYR A 209 -10.69 -5.12 -4.63
C TYR A 209 -10.87 -6.62 -4.34
N ARG A 210 -12.05 -7.19 -4.65
CA ARG A 210 -12.29 -8.64 -4.54
C ARG A 210 -11.37 -9.48 -5.44
N GLN A 211 -10.75 -8.91 -6.47
CA GLN A 211 -9.77 -9.59 -7.32
C GLN A 211 -8.35 -9.57 -6.75
N PHE A 212 -8.07 -8.86 -5.66
CA PHE A 212 -6.70 -8.69 -5.16
C PHE A 212 -6.01 -10.01 -4.78
N PRO A 213 -6.69 -11.00 -4.19
CA PRO A 213 -6.07 -12.31 -3.99
C PRO A 213 -5.62 -12.97 -5.28
N GLU A 214 -6.35 -12.77 -6.38
CA GLU A 214 -5.94 -13.26 -7.70
C GLU A 214 -4.79 -12.44 -8.29
N LEU A 215 -4.87 -11.11 -8.25
CA LEU A 215 -3.77 -10.21 -8.65
C LEU A 215 -2.46 -10.60 -7.96
N ARG A 216 -2.49 -10.75 -6.63
CA ARG A 216 -1.33 -11.16 -5.82
C ARG A 216 -0.82 -12.56 -6.21
N ARG A 217 -1.71 -13.52 -6.50
CA ARG A 217 -1.30 -14.86 -7.01
C ARG A 217 -0.59 -14.79 -8.35
N ARG A 218 -1.15 -14.03 -9.31
CA ARG A 218 -0.58 -13.87 -10.65
C ARG A 218 0.81 -13.21 -10.59
N VAL A 219 0.96 -12.16 -9.77
CA VAL A 219 2.26 -11.52 -9.54
C VAL A 219 3.24 -12.47 -8.84
N HIS A 220 2.80 -13.20 -7.81
CA HIS A 220 3.65 -14.18 -7.10
C HIS A 220 4.19 -15.26 -8.04
N ALA A 221 3.32 -15.83 -8.88
CA ALA A 221 3.70 -16.82 -9.88
C ALA A 221 4.71 -16.27 -10.90
N ALA A 222 4.49 -15.04 -11.39
CA ALA A 222 5.39 -14.39 -12.34
C ALA A 222 6.74 -13.94 -11.73
N LEU A 223 6.79 -13.70 -10.41
CA LEU A 223 8.03 -13.47 -9.68
C LEU A 223 8.82 -14.77 -9.45
N GLY A 224 8.19 -15.95 -9.56
CA GLY A 224 8.85 -17.24 -9.32
C GLY A 224 9.30 -17.45 -7.87
N THR A 225 8.73 -16.71 -6.93
CA THR A 225 9.06 -16.81 -5.49
C THR A 225 8.48 -18.08 -4.90
N LYS A 226 9.16 -18.72 -3.95
CA LYS A 226 8.65 -19.95 -3.33
C LYS A 226 7.53 -19.60 -2.35
N LEU A 227 6.52 -20.46 -2.25
CA LEU A 227 5.43 -20.27 -1.29
C LEU A 227 5.92 -20.20 0.17
N GLY A 228 7.02 -20.89 0.50
CA GLY A 228 7.66 -20.84 1.82
C GLY A 228 8.22 -19.47 2.19
N ASP A 229 8.59 -18.65 1.20
CA ASP A 229 9.15 -17.32 1.39
C ASP A 229 8.05 -16.26 1.62
N VAL A 230 6.80 -16.59 1.29
CA VAL A 230 5.65 -15.74 1.62
C VAL A 230 5.44 -15.79 3.15
N PRO A 231 5.31 -14.64 3.84
CA PRO A 231 5.05 -14.62 5.27
C PRO A 231 3.71 -15.28 5.59
N ALA A 232 3.55 -15.79 6.81
CA ALA A 232 2.27 -16.38 7.23
C ALA A 232 1.12 -15.36 7.10
N ARG A 233 1.41 -14.10 7.46
CA ARG A 233 0.51 -12.95 7.36
C ARG A 233 1.30 -11.70 7.00
N ARG A 234 0.78 -10.89 6.08
CA ARG A 234 1.22 -9.53 5.79
C ARG A 234 0.04 -8.59 6.09
N TRP A 235 0.11 -7.93 7.23
CA TRP A 235 -0.88 -6.93 7.68
C TRP A 235 -0.69 -5.60 6.93
N PRO A 236 -1.70 -4.74 6.80
CA PRO A 236 -1.49 -3.37 6.31
C PRO A 236 -0.72 -2.53 7.35
N ASP A 237 0.19 -1.68 6.88
CA ASP A 237 0.95 -0.77 7.74
C ASP A 237 0.08 0.43 8.12
N LEU A 238 -0.71 0.32 9.21
CA LEU A 238 -1.48 1.44 9.74
C LEU A 238 -0.62 2.22 10.75
N TRP A 239 -0.59 3.54 10.62
CA TRP A 239 0.22 4.45 11.43
C TRP A 239 -0.41 5.85 11.46
N ARG A 240 0.13 6.78 12.26
CA ARG A 240 -0.52 8.05 12.63
C ARG A 240 -0.97 9.00 11.50
N PHE A 241 -0.60 8.77 10.24
CA PHE A 241 -1.05 9.58 9.09
C PHE A 241 -2.09 8.89 8.22
N VAL A 242 -2.55 7.71 8.61
CA VAL A 242 -3.57 6.94 7.91
C VAL A 242 -4.96 7.33 8.41
N ASN A 243 -5.91 7.42 7.49
CA ASN A 243 -7.33 7.48 7.83
C ASN A 243 -8.10 6.46 6.97
N SER A 244 -8.59 5.36 7.52
CA SER A 244 -9.18 4.29 6.70
C SER A 244 -10.25 3.49 7.43
N PRO A 245 -11.08 2.69 6.73
CA PRO A 245 -11.96 1.70 7.35
C PRO A 245 -11.21 0.74 8.28
N SER A 246 -9.96 0.39 7.96
CA SER A 246 -9.14 -0.46 8.83
C SER A 246 -8.72 0.24 10.13
N VAL A 247 -8.60 1.57 10.15
CA VAL A 247 -8.40 2.33 11.40
C VAL A 247 -9.64 2.27 12.30
N ARG A 248 -10.86 2.28 11.74
CA ARG A 248 -12.08 2.06 12.54
C ARG A 248 -12.07 0.71 13.23
N VAL A 249 -11.57 -0.33 12.55
CA VAL A 249 -11.40 -1.66 13.15
C VAL A 249 -10.46 -1.58 14.36
N VAL A 250 -9.29 -0.95 14.21
CA VAL A 250 -8.35 -0.74 15.33
C VAL A 250 -9.01 -0.01 16.49
N GLN A 251 -9.76 1.06 16.22
CA GLN A 251 -10.43 1.85 17.26
C GLN A 251 -11.51 1.05 17.99
N HIS A 252 -12.33 0.26 17.28
CA HIS A 252 -13.27 -0.67 17.93
C HIS A 252 -12.56 -1.71 18.79
N LEU A 253 -11.44 -2.26 18.32
CA LEU A 253 -10.66 -3.23 19.08
C LEU A 253 -10.03 -2.61 20.34
N LEU A 254 -9.47 -1.40 20.23
CA LEU A 254 -8.94 -0.64 21.36
C LEU A 254 -10.05 -0.27 22.37
N ALA A 255 -11.21 0.19 21.88
CA ALA A 255 -12.37 0.45 22.74
C ALA A 255 -12.82 -0.82 23.47
N HIS A 256 -12.81 -1.98 22.79
CA HIS A 256 -13.06 -3.28 23.42
C HIS A 256 -12.03 -3.64 24.51
N ARG A 257 -10.78 -3.20 24.38
CA ARG A 257 -9.75 -3.33 25.42
C ARG A 257 -9.83 -2.25 26.52
N GLY A 258 -10.84 -1.37 26.48
CA GLY A 258 -11.09 -0.35 27.50
C GLY A 258 -10.38 0.98 27.26
N TYR A 259 -9.79 1.21 26.09
CA TYR A 259 -9.20 2.52 25.77
C TYR A 259 -10.28 3.54 25.41
N PRO A 260 -10.16 4.80 25.88
CA PRO A 260 -11.13 5.86 25.58
C PRO A 260 -10.85 6.47 24.19
N VAL A 261 -11.04 5.68 23.14
CA VAL A 261 -10.86 6.12 21.74
C VAL A 261 -12.21 6.34 21.07
N THR A 262 -12.27 7.33 20.18
CA THR A 262 -13.43 7.57 19.32
C THR A 262 -13.25 6.79 18.02
N VAL A 263 -14.29 6.10 17.57
CA VAL A 263 -14.28 5.41 16.27
C VAL A 263 -14.54 6.42 15.15
N SER A 264 -13.49 7.09 14.70
CA SER A 264 -13.52 8.12 13.64
C SER A 264 -13.00 7.61 12.30
N GLY A 265 -12.19 6.55 12.31
CA GLY A 265 -11.40 6.10 11.15
C GLY A 265 -10.17 6.95 10.87
N THR A 266 -9.90 7.99 11.66
CA THR A 266 -8.67 8.79 11.61
C THR A 266 -7.74 8.33 12.72
N PHE A 267 -6.46 8.12 12.40
CA PHE A 267 -5.44 7.73 13.38
C PHE A 267 -5.00 8.93 14.24
N ASP A 268 -5.93 9.43 15.06
CA ASP A 268 -5.76 10.62 15.88
C ASP A 268 -4.84 10.40 17.11
N ALA A 269 -4.58 11.47 17.85
CA ALA A 269 -3.69 11.44 19.01
C ALA A 269 -4.13 10.44 20.10
N ALA A 270 -5.44 10.26 20.29
CA ALA A 270 -5.96 9.27 21.25
C ALA A 270 -5.66 7.84 20.77
N THR A 271 -5.81 7.59 19.46
CA THR A 271 -5.47 6.30 18.84
C THR A 271 -3.97 6.03 18.92
N VAL A 272 -3.12 7.04 18.66
CA VAL A 272 -1.64 6.95 18.84
C VAL A 272 -1.29 6.54 20.26
N ALA A 273 -1.80 7.25 21.27
CA ALA A 273 -1.51 6.97 22.67
C ALA A 273 -1.98 5.55 23.08
N ALA A 274 -3.17 5.14 22.63
CA ALA A 274 -3.72 3.83 22.91
C ALA A 274 -2.91 2.69 22.28
N VAL A 275 -2.43 2.85 21.04
CA VAL A 275 -1.58 1.84 20.38
C VAL A 275 -0.22 1.75 21.05
N GLN A 276 0.41 2.87 21.41
CA GLN A 276 1.71 2.86 22.08
C GLN A 276 1.65 2.24 23.48
N ASP A 277 0.59 2.54 24.25
CA ASP A 277 0.36 1.90 25.55
C ASP A 277 0.04 0.40 25.38
N TRP A 278 -0.75 0.02 24.37
CA TRP A 278 -0.98 -1.40 24.03
C TRP A 278 0.33 -2.14 23.74
N GLN A 279 1.20 -1.55 22.92
CA GLN A 279 2.51 -2.11 22.61
C GLN A 279 3.34 -2.30 23.88
N ALA A 280 3.46 -1.26 24.71
CA ALA A 280 4.22 -1.30 25.95
C ALA A 280 3.70 -2.40 26.91
N ARG A 281 2.39 -2.49 27.11
CA ARG A 281 1.77 -3.48 28.02
C ARG A 281 1.91 -4.93 27.55
N ASN A 282 2.09 -5.15 26.25
CA ASN A 282 2.23 -6.47 25.66
C ASN A 282 3.69 -6.82 25.31
N GLY A 283 4.67 -6.05 25.78
CA GLY A 283 6.10 -6.30 25.54
C GLY A 283 6.52 -6.14 24.07
N ILE A 284 5.76 -5.37 23.30
CA ILE A 284 6.05 -5.04 21.90
C ILE A 284 6.87 -3.75 21.88
N ALA A 285 7.91 -3.68 21.04
CA ALA A 285 8.66 -2.44 20.85
C ALA A 285 7.72 -1.29 20.45
N VAL A 286 7.75 -0.20 21.21
CA VAL A 286 6.89 0.96 20.99
C VAL A 286 7.41 1.75 19.80
N ASP A 287 6.59 1.89 18.77
CA ASP A 287 6.91 2.67 17.58
C ASP A 287 6.53 4.15 17.81
N VAL A 288 7.44 5.07 17.48
CA VAL A 288 7.21 6.52 17.60
C VAL A 288 6.06 7.02 16.72
N ASP A 289 5.81 6.31 15.61
CA ASP A 289 4.73 6.58 14.68
C ASP A 289 3.46 5.77 14.99
N ALA A 290 3.48 4.99 16.08
CA ALA A 290 2.42 4.08 16.50
C ALA A 290 2.01 3.08 15.41
N THR A 291 2.98 2.63 14.61
CA THR A 291 2.75 1.64 13.55
C THR A 291 2.18 0.35 14.14
N LEU A 292 1.05 -0.13 13.60
CA LEU A 292 0.52 -1.45 13.91
C LEU A 292 1.36 -2.52 13.22
N THR A 293 2.44 -2.92 13.89
CA THR A 293 3.26 -4.05 13.48
C THR A 293 2.50 -5.38 13.63
N THR A 294 3.03 -6.45 13.05
CA THR A 294 2.44 -7.80 13.16
C THR A 294 2.13 -8.19 14.60
N PRO A 295 3.05 -8.07 15.59
CA PRO A 295 2.71 -8.35 16.99
C PRO A 295 1.59 -7.48 17.55
N THR A 296 1.48 -6.20 17.16
CA THR A 296 0.39 -5.33 17.58
C THR A 296 -0.95 -5.88 17.12
N TRP A 297 -1.08 -6.21 15.84
CA TRP A 297 -2.31 -6.80 15.29
C TRP A 297 -2.68 -8.12 15.95
N GLU A 298 -1.71 -9.03 16.06
CA GLU A 298 -1.96 -10.40 16.53
C GLU A 298 -2.31 -10.48 18.03
N THR A 299 -1.89 -9.50 18.83
CA THR A 299 -2.27 -9.38 20.24
C THR A 299 -3.57 -8.60 20.43
N LEU A 300 -3.85 -7.61 19.58
CA LEU A 300 -5.02 -6.73 19.67
C LEU A 300 -6.31 -7.36 19.12
N ALA A 301 -6.24 -8.17 18.06
CA ALA A 301 -7.41 -8.77 17.44
C ALA A 301 -7.83 -10.09 18.15
N PRO A 302 -9.01 -10.15 18.80
CA PRO A 302 -9.48 -11.37 19.46
C PRO A 302 -10.05 -12.38 18.46
N GLU A 303 -9.98 -13.68 18.74
CA GLU A 303 -10.71 -14.66 17.91
C GLU A 303 -12.23 -14.50 18.10
N LEU A 304 -13.00 -14.55 17.01
CA LEU A 304 -14.47 -14.49 17.06
C LEU A 304 -15.09 -15.76 16.47
N ASP A 305 -16.17 -16.22 17.07
CA ASP A 305 -17.05 -17.25 16.53
C ASP A 305 -18.52 -16.77 16.51
N GLN A 306 -19.44 -17.68 16.18
CA GLN A 306 -20.87 -17.41 16.06
C GLN A 306 -21.55 -16.92 17.35
N HIS A 307 -20.88 -17.00 18.50
CA HIS A 307 -21.38 -16.53 19.78
C HIS A 307 -20.79 -15.17 20.19
N ALA A 308 -19.88 -14.61 19.38
CA ALA A 308 -19.28 -13.31 19.65
C ALA A 308 -20.29 -12.16 19.50
N ALA A 309 -20.04 -11.07 20.22
CA ALA A 309 -20.82 -9.84 20.16
C ALA A 309 -19.96 -8.60 20.54
N GLY A 310 -20.56 -7.41 20.44
CA GLY A 310 -19.97 -6.15 20.84
C GLY A 310 -19.05 -5.52 19.79
N ALA A 311 -18.20 -4.59 20.25
CA ALA A 311 -17.36 -3.76 19.38
C ALA A 311 -16.51 -4.56 18.35
N PRO A 312 -15.89 -5.72 18.68
CA PRO A 312 -15.17 -6.51 17.68
C PRO A 312 -16.07 -7.01 16.54
N VAL A 313 -17.32 -7.37 16.83
CA VAL A 313 -18.27 -7.80 15.80
C VAL A 313 -18.76 -6.62 14.98
N THR A 314 -19.07 -5.49 15.63
CA THR A 314 -19.37 -4.22 14.95
C THR A 314 -18.28 -3.84 13.95
N ALA A 315 -17.01 -3.94 14.37
CA ALA A 315 -15.86 -3.68 13.51
C ALA A 315 -15.83 -4.55 12.25
N VAL A 316 -16.04 -5.87 12.42
CA VAL A 316 -16.05 -6.83 11.30
C VAL A 316 -17.23 -6.55 10.36
N GLN A 317 -18.42 -6.28 10.90
CA GLN A 317 -19.59 -5.96 10.09
C GLN A 317 -19.40 -4.68 9.28
N GLU A 318 -18.84 -3.63 9.89
CA GLU A 318 -18.55 -2.36 9.20
C GLU A 318 -17.60 -2.56 8.02
N ILE A 319 -16.46 -3.23 8.24
CA ILE A 319 -15.47 -3.40 7.16
C ILE A 319 -15.93 -4.41 6.10
N LEU A 320 -16.70 -5.43 6.46
CA LEU A 320 -17.33 -6.34 5.49
C LEU A 320 -18.37 -5.60 4.63
N ALA A 321 -19.17 -4.72 5.23
CA ALA A 321 -20.09 -3.86 4.49
C ALA A 321 -19.34 -2.92 3.52
N THR A 322 -18.24 -2.30 3.95
CA THR A 322 -17.36 -1.52 3.06
C THR A 322 -16.84 -2.34 1.88
N LYS A 323 -16.50 -3.62 2.11
CA LYS A 323 -16.07 -4.56 1.05
C LYS A 323 -17.23 -5.12 0.21
N GLY A 324 -18.45 -4.60 0.39
CA GLY A 324 -19.62 -4.94 -0.41
C GLY A 324 -20.22 -6.31 -0.10
N TYR A 325 -20.01 -6.84 1.11
CA TYR A 325 -20.76 -8.00 1.61
C TYR A 325 -22.10 -7.55 2.19
N ALA A 326 -23.14 -8.37 1.99
CA ALA A 326 -24.48 -8.11 2.52
C ALA A 326 -24.54 -8.41 4.02
N VAL A 327 -24.12 -7.45 4.84
CA VAL A 327 -24.16 -7.51 6.31
C VAL A 327 -24.79 -6.25 6.88
N THR A 328 -25.46 -6.38 8.03
CA THR A 328 -25.98 -5.25 8.81
C THR A 328 -25.14 -5.12 10.08
N VAL A 329 -24.87 -3.89 10.48
CA VAL A 329 -24.12 -3.62 11.72
C VAL A 329 -25.08 -3.77 12.91
N THR A 330 -25.06 -4.94 13.55
CA THR A 330 -25.91 -5.30 14.69
C THR A 330 -25.11 -5.46 15.98
N GLY A 331 -23.78 -5.65 15.87
CA GLY A 331 -22.92 -5.99 16.99
C GLY A 331 -23.11 -7.42 17.50
N ALA A 332 -23.92 -8.25 16.83
CA ALA A 332 -24.08 -9.67 17.11
C ALA A 332 -23.57 -10.50 15.92
N TYR A 333 -22.84 -11.59 16.17
CA TYR A 333 -22.25 -12.42 15.11
C TYR A 333 -23.33 -13.30 14.45
N ASP A 334 -24.19 -12.66 13.65
CA ASP A 334 -25.34 -13.29 13.03
C ASP A 334 -24.98 -14.17 11.82
N HIS A 335 -26.00 -14.83 11.27
CA HIS A 335 -25.85 -15.72 10.12
C HIS A 335 -25.28 -14.99 8.89
N ALA A 336 -25.67 -13.73 8.66
CA ALA A 336 -25.18 -12.94 7.52
C ALA A 336 -23.68 -12.63 7.67
N THR A 337 -23.26 -12.25 8.88
CA THR A 337 -21.85 -12.00 9.25
C THR A 337 -21.03 -13.28 9.07
N ARG A 338 -21.50 -14.40 9.61
CA ARG A 338 -20.85 -15.71 9.44
C ARG A 338 -20.70 -16.09 7.98
N ARG A 339 -21.74 -15.87 7.16
CA ARG A 339 -21.71 -16.18 5.74
C ARG A 339 -20.71 -15.30 4.98
N ALA A 340 -20.70 -14.00 5.24
CA ALA A 340 -19.75 -13.07 4.63
C ALA A 340 -18.29 -13.45 4.97
N VAL A 341 -18.03 -13.86 6.22
CA VAL A 341 -16.71 -14.34 6.65
C VAL A 341 -16.34 -15.64 5.94
N GLN A 342 -17.26 -16.58 5.79
CA GLN A 342 -17.02 -17.80 5.02
C GLN A 342 -16.67 -17.51 3.56
N ASP A 343 -17.36 -16.56 2.95
CA ASP A 343 -17.12 -16.21 1.55
C ASP A 343 -15.77 -15.48 1.38
N LEU A 344 -15.38 -14.62 2.34
CA LEU A 344 -14.03 -14.05 2.42
C LEU A 344 -12.95 -15.12 2.62
N GLN A 345 -13.17 -16.07 3.55
CA GLN A 345 -12.25 -17.19 3.78
C GLN A 345 -12.03 -17.99 2.49
N ALA A 346 -13.12 -18.31 1.78
CA ALA A 346 -13.06 -19.02 0.52
C ALA A 346 -12.27 -18.23 -0.55
N LEU A 347 -12.43 -16.91 -0.60
CA LEU A 347 -11.68 -16.04 -1.52
C LEU A 347 -10.16 -16.09 -1.25
N HIS A 348 -9.77 -16.14 0.01
CA HIS A 348 -8.38 -16.13 0.47
C HIS A 348 -7.74 -17.52 0.66
N GLY A 349 -8.45 -18.61 0.35
CA GLY A 349 -7.94 -19.97 0.50
C GLY A 349 -7.86 -20.46 1.95
N LEU A 350 -8.58 -19.81 2.86
CA LEU A 350 -8.66 -20.18 4.27
C LEU A 350 -9.78 -21.22 4.52
N PRO A 351 -9.72 -21.99 5.63
CA PRO A 351 -10.80 -22.88 6.01
C PRO A 351 -12.13 -22.13 6.17
N ARG A 352 -13.17 -22.58 5.47
CA ARG A 352 -14.50 -21.94 5.41
C ARG A 352 -15.36 -22.23 6.65
N ASN A 353 -14.83 -21.96 7.84
CA ASN A 353 -15.48 -22.28 9.11
C ASN A 353 -16.35 -21.12 9.67
N GLY A 354 -16.21 -19.91 9.14
CA GLY A 354 -16.92 -18.72 9.62
C GLY A 354 -16.44 -18.18 10.96
N LYS A 355 -15.20 -18.50 11.36
CA LYS A 355 -14.52 -17.93 12.54
C LYS A 355 -13.52 -16.84 12.13
N LEU A 356 -13.41 -15.78 12.93
CA LEU A 356 -12.33 -14.80 12.78
C LEU A 356 -11.09 -15.27 13.53
N SER A 357 -10.32 -16.17 12.92
CA SER A 357 -8.95 -16.44 13.37
C SER A 357 -8.03 -15.24 13.09
N THR A 358 -6.82 -15.24 13.64
CA THR A 358 -5.78 -14.24 13.32
C THR A 358 -5.55 -14.07 11.82
N SER A 359 -5.54 -15.17 11.05
CA SER A 359 -5.41 -15.12 9.59
C SER A 359 -6.66 -14.56 8.92
N THR A 360 -7.86 -14.86 9.42
CA THR A 360 -9.09 -14.25 8.91
C THR A 360 -9.08 -12.74 9.15
N TRP A 361 -8.70 -12.28 10.35
CA TRP A 361 -8.55 -10.85 10.66
C TRP A 361 -7.60 -10.15 9.69
N CYS A 362 -6.43 -10.75 9.42
CA CYS A 362 -5.46 -10.21 8.47
C CYS A 362 -6.10 -9.94 7.10
N THR A 363 -6.88 -10.90 6.58
CA THR A 363 -7.57 -10.72 5.29
C THR A 363 -8.72 -9.71 5.36
N VAL A 364 -9.44 -9.64 6.48
CA VAL A 364 -10.56 -8.70 6.69
C VAL A 364 -10.08 -7.25 6.64
N VAL A 365 -8.91 -6.94 7.23
CA VAL A 365 -8.38 -5.57 7.27
C VAL A 365 -7.55 -5.19 6.03
N GLY A 366 -7.49 -6.07 5.03
CA GLY A 366 -6.86 -5.83 3.73
C GLY A 366 -5.46 -6.42 3.53
N GLY A 367 -4.97 -7.14 4.54
CA GLY A 367 -3.73 -7.90 4.45
C GLY A 367 -3.82 -9.12 3.54
N SER A 368 -2.76 -9.93 3.56
CA SER A 368 -2.70 -11.21 2.86
C SER A 368 -2.13 -12.31 3.74
N VAL A 369 -2.48 -13.55 3.42
CA VAL A 369 -2.07 -14.76 4.13
C VAL A 369 -1.40 -15.70 3.15
N ARG A 370 -0.42 -16.50 3.60
CA ARG A 370 0.32 -17.43 2.73
C ARG A 370 -0.62 -18.34 1.92
N GLU A 371 -1.70 -18.81 2.53
CA GLU A 371 -2.70 -19.66 1.89
C GLU A 371 -3.32 -19.04 0.63
N SER A 372 -3.42 -17.71 0.57
CA SER A 372 -3.96 -16.99 -0.59
C SER A 372 -3.10 -17.17 -1.85
N PHE A 373 -1.83 -17.56 -1.70
CA PHE A 373 -0.85 -17.71 -2.77
C PHE A 373 -0.72 -19.13 -3.32
N ARG A 374 -1.45 -20.10 -2.77
CA ARG A 374 -1.49 -21.46 -3.31
C ARG A 374 -2.17 -21.45 -4.69
N HIS A 375 -1.61 -22.20 -5.64
CA HIS A 375 -2.29 -22.52 -6.89
C HIS A 375 -3.59 -23.27 -6.55
N ARG A 376 -4.70 -22.86 -7.17
CA ARG A 376 -6.00 -23.51 -7.02
C ARG A 376 -6.13 -24.69 -7.96
#